data_AF-A0A9W9KFC1-F1
#
_entry.id   AF-A0A9W9KFC1-F1
#
_cell.length_a   1.000
_cell.length_b   1.000
_cell.length_c   1.000
_cell.angle_alpha   90.00
_cell.angle_beta   90.00
_cell.angle_gamma   90.00
#
_symmetry.space_group_name_H-M   'P 1'
#
loop_
_entity.id
_entity.type
_entity.pdbx_description
1 polymer ?
#
loop_
_entity_poly.entity_id
_entity_poly.type
_entity_poly.pdbx_seq_one_letter_code
_entity_poly.pdbx_strand_id
1 'polypeptide(L)'
;MNFFHTKYIIIPRQLGGTVIQAFWAGTSFLLTSTVFILTFGSLSDTFGRKYTILLALVLFTVGSIVAGAAHNLNIVLVGRSIQGAGGGGILILTEVVITDYVPLRQRGTYFGYASAVWALGSVTGPVIGGALAEAASWRWICWINIPICGVGFILVIEFLNLKSVPGSFVPKLLTVDWVGAFLLTASATSLLLALSWGNIMYPWSSWRTIVPLVLGLL
;
A
#
# COMPACT_ATOMS: atom_id res chain seq x y z
N MET A 1 25.02 0.55 12.57
CA MET A 1 24.21 -0.63 12.96
C MET A 1 23.23 -0.38 14.12
N ASN A 2 23.21 0.80 14.78
CA ASN A 2 22.39 1.05 15.98
C ASN A 2 21.09 1.87 15.76
N PHE A 3 20.73 2.23 14.52
CA PHE A 3 19.57 3.11 14.26
C PHE A 3 18.22 2.37 14.18
N PHE A 4 18.23 1.06 13.91
CA PHE A 4 17.00 0.26 13.79
C PHE A 4 16.49 -0.28 15.13
N HIS A 5 17.35 -0.57 16.10
CA HIS A 5 16.91 -1.16 17.38
C HIS A 5 16.16 -0.19 18.30
N THR A 6 16.46 1.11 18.26
CA THR A 6 15.86 2.08 19.19
C THR A 6 14.44 2.48 18.79
N LYS A 7 14.08 2.38 17.50
CA LYS A 7 12.82 2.92 16.97
C LYS A 7 11.62 1.95 17.08
N TYR A 8 11.88 0.64 17.16
CA TYR A 8 10.85 -0.38 17.42
C TYR A 8 10.27 -0.36 18.85
N ILE A 9 10.85 0.45 19.75
CA ILE A 9 10.46 0.51 21.18
C ILE A 9 9.51 1.69 21.48
N ILE A 10 9.44 2.70 20.61
CA ILE A 10 8.78 3.97 20.91
C ILE A 10 7.26 3.91 20.70
N ILE A 11 6.83 3.32 19.58
CA ILE A 11 5.39 3.16 19.24
C ILE A 11 4.67 2.20 20.21
N PRO A 12 5.25 1.04 20.60
CA PRO A 12 4.60 0.15 21.57
C PRO A 12 4.56 0.73 22.99
N ARG A 13 5.58 1.51 23.41
CA ARG A 13 5.61 2.13 24.76
C ARG A 13 4.56 3.22 24.97
N GLN A 14 4.18 3.97 23.92
CA GLN A 14 3.20 5.05 24.05
C GLN A 14 1.74 4.59 23.89
N LEU A 15 1.51 3.46 23.23
CA LEU A 15 0.16 2.90 22.98
C LEU A 15 -0.14 1.63 23.79
N GLY A 16 0.82 1.15 24.59
CA GLY A 16 0.66 -0.04 25.43
C GLY A 16 0.55 -1.36 24.64
N GLY A 17 0.99 -1.39 23.38
CA GLY A 17 0.91 -2.60 22.55
C GLY A 17 2.20 -3.40 22.48
N THR A 18 2.10 -4.60 21.92
CA THR A 18 3.21 -5.55 21.80
C THR A 18 4.04 -5.26 20.54
N VAL A 19 5.35 -5.53 20.56
CA VAL A 19 6.26 -5.40 19.39
C VAL A 19 5.71 -6.10 18.14
N ILE A 20 4.97 -7.19 18.33
CA ILE A 20 4.27 -7.96 17.30
C ILE A 20 3.24 -7.10 16.54
N GLN A 21 2.47 -6.24 17.23
CA GLN A 21 1.45 -5.40 16.57
C GLN A 21 2.08 -4.32 15.68
N ALA A 22 3.24 -3.78 16.06
CA ALA A 22 3.99 -2.84 15.23
C ALA A 22 4.56 -3.51 13.97
N PHE A 23 5.02 -4.77 14.07
CA PHE A 23 5.42 -5.57 12.91
C PHE A 23 4.24 -5.78 11.95
N TRP A 24 3.08 -6.19 12.47
CA TRP A 24 1.88 -6.39 11.65
C TRP A 24 1.35 -5.12 10.99
N ALA A 25 1.59 -3.94 11.57
CA ALA A 25 1.21 -2.66 10.94
C ALA A 25 1.98 -2.40 9.63
N GLY A 26 3.25 -2.80 9.54
CA GLY A 26 4.02 -2.72 8.30
C GLY A 26 3.64 -3.82 7.31
N THR A 27 3.51 -5.05 7.81
CA THR A 27 3.19 -6.23 7.00
C THR A 27 1.81 -6.14 6.35
N SER A 28 0.80 -5.65 7.08
CA SER A 28 -0.56 -5.46 6.55
C SER A 28 -0.61 -4.47 5.38
N PHE A 29 0.15 -3.38 5.46
CA PHE A 29 0.29 -2.43 4.35
C PHE A 29 0.90 -3.09 3.11
N LEU A 30 2.01 -3.82 3.29
CA LEU A 30 2.68 -4.49 2.16
C LEU A 30 1.78 -5.55 1.54
N LEU A 31 1.14 -6.38 2.37
CA LEU A 31 0.21 -7.42 1.94
C LEU A 31 -0.93 -6.85 1.11
N THR A 32 -1.63 -5.85 1.65
CA THR A 32 -2.76 -5.22 0.95
C THR A 32 -2.28 -4.53 -0.32
N SER A 33 -1.14 -3.84 -0.30
CA SER A 33 -0.56 -3.25 -1.51
C SER A 33 -0.32 -4.30 -2.61
N THR A 34 0.33 -5.43 -2.30
CA THR A 34 0.60 -6.50 -3.27
C THR A 34 -0.68 -7.07 -3.89
N VAL A 35 -1.71 -7.30 -3.08
CA VAL A 35 -2.99 -7.83 -3.55
C VAL A 35 -3.69 -6.84 -4.47
N PHE A 36 -3.78 -5.59 -4.02
CA PHE A 36 -4.55 -4.57 -4.75
C PHE A 36 -3.85 -4.10 -6.02
N ILE A 37 -2.51 -4.22 -6.14
CA ILE A 37 -1.79 -3.93 -7.40
C ILE A 37 -2.45 -4.61 -8.59
N LEU A 38 -2.76 -5.91 -8.49
CA LEU A 38 -3.33 -6.68 -9.59
C LEU A 38 -4.80 -6.31 -9.84
N THR A 39 -5.57 -6.12 -8.77
CA THR A 39 -6.96 -5.68 -8.85
C THR A 39 -7.08 -4.30 -9.52
N PHE A 40 -6.23 -3.35 -9.15
CA PHE A 40 -6.22 -2.00 -9.74
C PHE A 40 -5.79 -2.01 -11.21
N GLY A 41 -4.92 -2.94 -11.61
CA GLY A 41 -4.59 -3.20 -13.01
C GLY A 41 -5.85 -3.46 -13.84
N SER A 42 -6.59 -4.53 -13.54
CA SER A 42 -7.83 -4.88 -14.23
C SER A 42 -8.92 -3.82 -14.11
N LEU A 43 -9.03 -3.18 -12.93
CA LEU A 43 -10.00 -2.12 -12.69
C LEU A 43 -9.72 -0.89 -13.57
N SER A 44 -8.46 -0.59 -13.85
CA SER A 44 -8.08 0.57 -14.66
C SER A 44 -8.27 0.39 -16.15
N ASP A 45 -8.16 -0.83 -16.66
CA ASP A 45 -8.54 -1.16 -18.04
C ASP A 45 -10.04 -0.95 -18.28
N THR A 46 -10.83 -1.20 -17.23
CA THR A 46 -12.30 -1.23 -17.31
C THR A 46 -12.95 0.15 -17.05
N PHE A 47 -12.60 0.80 -15.94
CA PHE A 47 -13.19 2.08 -15.51
C PHE A 47 -12.45 3.30 -16.07
N GLY A 48 -11.30 3.08 -16.71
CA GLY A 48 -10.42 4.13 -17.21
C GLY A 48 -9.42 4.59 -16.15
N ARG A 49 -8.21 4.90 -16.62
CA ARG A 49 -7.05 5.19 -15.75
C ARG A 49 -7.31 6.32 -14.75
N LYS A 50 -8.00 7.39 -15.17
CA LYS A 50 -8.26 8.59 -14.34
C LYS A 50 -9.05 8.27 -13.08
N TYR A 51 -10.21 7.64 -13.22
CA TYR A 51 -11.09 7.35 -12.07
C TYR A 51 -10.46 6.34 -11.12
N THR A 52 -9.72 5.38 -11.67
CA THR A 52 -9.05 4.35 -10.87
C THR A 52 -7.90 4.94 -10.04
N ILE A 53 -7.14 5.91 -10.58
CA ILE A 53 -6.10 6.65 -9.81
C ILE A 53 -6.73 7.48 -8.70
N LEU A 54 -7.83 8.18 -8.99
CA LEU A 54 -8.54 8.98 -7.98
C LEU A 54 -9.10 8.09 -6.85
N LEU A 55 -9.65 6.92 -7.18
CA LEU A 55 -10.09 5.94 -6.18
C LEU A 55 -8.93 5.49 -5.27
N ALA A 56 -7.78 5.17 -5.87
CA ALA A 56 -6.59 4.76 -5.13
C ALA A 56 -6.07 5.87 -4.19
N LEU A 57 -6.06 7.13 -4.67
CA LEU A 57 -5.71 8.30 -3.86
C LEU A 57 -6.69 8.53 -2.70
N VAL A 58 -8.00 8.38 -2.93
CA VAL A 58 -9.02 8.50 -1.87
C VAL A 58 -8.82 7.42 -0.82
N LEU A 59 -8.64 6.17 -1.21
CA LEU A 59 -8.39 5.06 -0.28
C LEU A 59 -7.12 5.30 0.55
N PHE A 60 -6.03 5.74 -0.09
CA PHE A 60 -4.79 6.07 0.61
C PHE A 60 -4.98 7.20 1.62
N THR A 61 -5.75 8.24 1.24
CA THR A 61 -6.04 9.39 2.10
C THR A 61 -6.90 8.98 3.30
N VAL A 62 -7.97 8.20 3.08
CA VAL A 62 -8.83 7.68 4.14
C VAL A 62 -8.04 6.79 5.10
N GLY A 63 -7.21 5.89 4.57
CA GLY A 63 -6.32 5.05 5.39
C GLY A 63 -5.34 5.87 6.24
N SER A 64 -4.81 6.97 5.68
CA SER A 64 -3.93 7.90 6.39
C SER A 64 -4.67 8.63 7.52
N ILE A 65 -5.91 9.06 7.30
CA ILE A 65 -6.75 9.71 8.33
C ILE A 65 -7.06 8.72 9.46
N VAL A 66 -7.47 7.50 9.12
CA VAL A 66 -7.78 6.44 10.12
C VAL A 66 -6.55 6.10 10.95
N ALA A 67 -5.37 5.97 10.33
CA ALA A 67 -4.12 5.71 11.04
C ALA A 67 -3.67 6.92 11.90
N GLY A 68 -3.89 8.15 11.43
CA GLY A 68 -3.54 9.38 12.16
C GLY A 68 -4.43 9.65 13.38
N ALA A 69 -5.72 9.30 13.30
CA ALA A 69 -6.69 9.41 14.39
C ALA A 69 -6.70 8.18 15.32
N ALA A 70 -5.88 7.17 15.05
CA ALA A 70 -5.91 5.92 15.80
C ALA A 70 -5.47 6.11 17.27
N HIS A 71 -6.30 5.63 18.20
CA HIS A 71 -6.00 5.58 19.63
C HIS A 71 -5.45 4.22 20.10
N ASN A 72 -5.55 3.20 19.25
CA ASN A 72 -5.11 1.83 19.50
C ASN A 72 -4.36 1.27 18.29
N LEU A 73 -3.42 0.35 18.52
CA LEU A 73 -2.64 -0.29 17.45
C LEU A 73 -3.50 -1.11 16.48
N ASN A 74 -4.64 -1.65 16.92
CA ASN A 74 -5.59 -2.32 16.04
C ASN A 74 -6.18 -1.36 14.99
N ILE A 75 -6.45 -0.10 15.38
CA ILE A 75 -6.98 0.92 14.46
C ILE A 75 -5.88 1.36 13.49
N VAL A 76 -4.62 1.45 13.97
CA VAL A 76 -3.47 1.69 13.10
C VAL A 76 -3.33 0.58 12.06
N LEU A 77 -3.52 -0.68 12.45
CA LEU A 77 -3.46 -1.83 11.54
C LEU A 77 -4.54 -1.75 10.47
N VAL A 78 -5.79 -1.46 10.85
CA VAL A 78 -6.89 -1.25 9.88
C VAL A 78 -6.58 -0.09 8.94
N GLY A 79 -6.10 1.04 9.48
CA GLY A 79 -5.71 2.20 8.67
C GLY A 79 -4.59 1.87 7.68
N ARG A 80 -3.59 1.08 8.10
CA ARG A 80 -2.49 0.62 7.25
C ARG A 80 -2.94 -0.36 6.16
N SER A 81 -3.89 -1.24 6.45
CA SER A 81 -4.50 -2.11 5.44
C SER A 81 -5.25 -1.31 4.37
N ILE A 82 -6.04 -0.31 4.77
CA ILE A 82 -6.76 0.57 3.83
C ILE A 82 -5.77 1.42 3.02
N GLN A 83 -4.74 1.95 3.69
CA GLN A 83 -3.69 2.73 3.05
C GLN A 83 -2.89 1.88 2.04
N GLY A 84 -2.60 0.62 2.37
CA GLY A 84 -1.90 -0.31 1.48
C GLY A 84 -2.71 -0.62 0.23
N ALA A 85 -4.03 -0.82 0.37
CA ALA A 85 -4.92 -0.99 -0.79
C ALA A 85 -4.81 0.19 -1.78
N GLY A 86 -4.89 1.44 -1.29
CA GLY A 86 -4.69 2.62 -2.13
C GLY A 86 -3.26 2.77 -2.66
N GLY A 87 -2.26 2.42 -1.85
CA GLY A 87 -0.84 2.55 -2.19
C GLY A 87 -0.42 1.64 -3.36
N GLY A 88 -0.91 0.40 -3.35
CA GLY A 88 -0.71 -0.54 -4.45
C GLY A 88 -1.29 -0.04 -5.76
N GLY A 89 -2.50 0.54 -5.70
CA GLY A 89 -3.14 1.18 -6.84
C GLY A 89 -2.33 2.37 -7.38
N ILE A 90 -1.86 3.26 -6.52
CA ILE A 90 -1.06 4.42 -6.94
C ILE A 90 0.23 3.96 -7.67
N LEU A 91 0.92 2.95 -7.13
CA LEU A 91 2.15 2.43 -7.73
C LEU A 91 1.90 1.91 -9.15
N ILE A 92 0.99 0.95 -9.31
CA ILE A 92 0.77 0.31 -10.62
C ILE A 92 0.18 1.28 -11.65
N LEU A 93 -0.76 2.13 -11.24
CA LEU A 93 -1.44 3.03 -12.16
C LEU A 93 -0.52 4.14 -12.66
N THR A 94 0.44 4.57 -11.84
CA THR A 94 1.47 5.53 -12.28
C THR A 94 2.30 4.95 -13.40
N GLU A 95 2.75 3.69 -13.27
CA GLU A 95 3.50 2.99 -14.31
C GLU A 95 2.67 2.80 -15.58
N VAL A 96 1.42 2.37 -15.42
CA VAL A 96 0.48 2.17 -16.52
C VAL A 96 0.26 3.48 -17.30
N VAL A 97 0.04 4.61 -16.62
CA VAL A 97 -0.12 5.92 -17.28
C VAL A 97 1.13 6.32 -18.05
N ILE A 98 2.34 6.06 -17.50
CA ILE A 98 3.59 6.31 -18.23
C ILE A 98 3.61 5.45 -19.51
N THR A 99 3.22 4.19 -19.44
CA THR A 99 3.21 3.32 -20.63
C THR A 99 2.18 3.74 -21.67
N ASP A 100 1.04 4.29 -21.25
CA ASP A 100 -0.03 4.75 -22.15
C ASP A 100 0.34 6.07 -22.87
N TYR A 101 1.05 6.98 -22.21
CA TYR A 101 1.44 8.28 -22.78
C TYR A 101 2.79 8.30 -23.49
N VAL A 102 3.75 7.48 -23.04
CA VAL A 102 5.14 7.57 -23.48
C VAL A 102 5.46 6.47 -24.50
N PRO A 103 5.99 6.82 -25.69
CA PRO A 103 6.41 5.83 -26.68
C PRO A 103 7.53 4.93 -26.12
N LEU A 104 7.53 3.65 -26.52
CA LEU A 104 8.40 2.61 -25.96
C LEU A 104 9.88 3.02 -25.81
N ARG A 105 10.40 3.79 -26.78
CA ARG A 105 11.79 4.27 -26.80
C ARG A 105 12.15 5.24 -25.67
N GLN A 106 11.19 6.01 -25.17
CA GLN A 106 11.41 6.99 -24.10
C GLN A 106 10.99 6.47 -22.72
N ARG A 107 10.25 5.35 -22.65
CA ARG A 107 9.76 4.80 -21.37
C ARG A 107 10.87 4.58 -20.36
N GLY A 108 12.05 4.12 -20.79
CA GLY A 108 13.20 3.93 -19.90
C GLY A 108 13.61 5.21 -19.15
N THR A 109 13.58 6.37 -19.81
CA THR A 109 13.90 7.66 -19.17
C THR A 109 12.84 8.08 -18.16
N TYR A 110 11.56 7.88 -18.48
CA TYR A 110 10.45 8.20 -17.55
C TYR A 110 10.43 7.27 -16.34
N PHE A 111 10.66 5.97 -16.53
CA PHE A 111 10.87 5.04 -15.41
C PHE A 111 12.13 5.39 -14.60
N GLY A 112 13.16 5.93 -15.24
CA GLY A 112 14.32 6.52 -14.56
C GLY A 112 13.94 7.68 -13.66
N TYR A 113 13.13 8.63 -14.13
CA TYR A 113 12.62 9.73 -13.30
C TYR A 113 11.75 9.23 -12.15
N ALA A 114 10.83 8.29 -12.41
CA ALA A 114 10.01 7.67 -11.37
C ALA A 114 10.89 6.99 -10.30
N SER A 115 11.91 6.25 -10.71
CA SER A 115 12.86 5.59 -9.81
C SER A 115 13.70 6.60 -9.01
N ALA A 116 14.08 7.73 -9.60
CA ALA A 116 14.80 8.80 -8.90
C ALA A 116 13.94 9.43 -7.81
N VAL A 117 12.65 9.69 -8.07
CA VAL A 117 11.70 10.17 -7.06
C VAL A 117 11.55 9.14 -5.94
N TRP A 118 11.50 7.85 -6.29
CA TRP A 118 11.46 6.75 -5.32
C TRP A 118 12.70 6.68 -4.42
N ALA A 119 13.89 6.87 -5.00
CA ALA A 119 15.15 6.92 -4.27
C ALA A 119 15.19 8.13 -3.31
N LEU A 120 14.78 9.31 -3.79
CA LEU A 120 14.66 10.52 -2.96
C LEU A 120 13.66 10.31 -1.82
N GLY A 121 12.51 9.70 -2.10
CA GLY A 121 11.51 9.34 -1.09
C GLY A 121 12.04 8.35 -0.06
N SER A 122 12.79 7.33 -0.49
CA SER A 122 13.37 6.34 0.42
C SER A 122 14.46 6.91 1.33
N VAL A 123 15.18 7.95 0.89
CA VAL A 123 16.17 8.64 1.71
C VAL A 123 15.51 9.67 2.64
N THR A 124 14.60 10.49 2.11
CA THR A 124 13.94 11.56 2.88
C THR A 124 12.90 11.03 3.86
N GLY A 125 12.21 9.95 3.53
CA GLY A 125 11.13 9.36 4.34
C GLY A 125 11.58 8.99 5.75
N PRO A 126 12.65 8.20 5.95
CA PRO A 126 13.17 7.86 7.28
C PRO A 126 13.72 9.07 8.06
N VAL A 127 14.30 10.06 7.36
CA VAL A 127 14.85 11.27 7.98
C VAL A 127 13.72 12.13 8.54
N ILE A 128 12.72 12.45 7.71
CA ILE A 128 11.55 13.25 8.09
C ILE A 128 10.69 12.48 9.10
N GLY A 129 10.44 11.19 8.86
CA GLY A 129 9.66 10.34 9.76
C GLY A 129 10.35 10.15 11.13
N GLY A 130 11.68 10.06 11.15
CA GLY A 130 12.47 10.00 12.38
C GLY A 130 12.38 11.29 13.19
N ALA A 131 12.61 12.44 12.54
CA ALA A 131 12.53 13.74 13.19
C ALA A 131 11.12 14.04 13.73
N LEU A 132 10.07 13.69 12.98
CA LEU A 132 8.68 13.86 13.40
C LEU A 132 8.30 12.94 14.57
N ALA A 133 8.80 11.70 14.58
CA ALA A 133 8.55 10.76 15.68
C ALA A 133 9.16 11.25 16.99
N GLU A 134 10.32 11.91 16.94
CA GLU A 134 11.02 12.45 18.11
C GLU A 134 10.43 13.79 18.59
N ALA A 135 10.04 14.67 17.66
CA ALA A 135 9.66 16.05 18.00
C ALA A 135 8.14 16.28 18.22
N ALA A 136 7.26 15.63 17.46
CA ALA A 136 5.86 16.09 17.32
C ALA A 136 4.78 15.02 17.58
N SER A 137 5.15 13.75 17.83
CA SER A 137 4.30 12.54 17.89
C SER A 137 4.23 11.76 16.58
N TRP A 138 4.25 10.42 16.68
CA TRP A 138 4.22 9.47 15.56
C TRP A 138 3.04 9.67 14.59
N ARG A 139 1.95 10.29 15.06
CA ARG A 139 0.75 10.58 14.26
C ARG A 139 1.04 11.51 13.07
N TRP A 140 1.99 12.43 13.19
CA TRP A 140 2.34 13.37 12.11
C TRP A 140 2.84 12.68 10.85
N ILE A 141 3.39 11.47 10.98
CA ILE A 141 3.78 10.63 9.85
C ILE A 141 2.56 10.23 9.01
N CYS A 142 1.38 10.13 9.62
CA CYS A 142 0.13 9.87 8.90
C CYS A 142 -0.45 11.16 8.32
N TRP A 143 -0.39 12.27 9.06
CA TRP A 143 -0.93 13.57 8.63
C TRP A 143 -0.18 14.18 7.45
N ILE A 144 1.15 14.02 7.35
CA ILE A 144 1.94 14.56 6.24
C ILE A 144 1.55 13.98 4.87
N ASN A 145 0.99 12.78 4.84
CA ASN A 145 0.53 12.15 3.61
C ASN A 145 -0.70 12.84 3.03
N ILE A 146 -1.59 13.39 3.85
CA ILE A 146 -2.86 14.00 3.42
C ILE A 146 -2.64 15.21 2.48
N PRO A 147 -1.81 16.22 2.79
CA PRO A 147 -1.58 17.34 1.87
C PRO A 147 -0.89 16.87 0.59
N ILE A 148 0.02 15.89 0.66
CA ILE A 148 0.69 15.32 -0.52
C ILE A 148 -0.34 14.63 -1.43
N CYS A 149 -1.22 13.81 -0.87
CA CYS A 149 -2.31 13.18 -1.60
C CYS A 149 -3.31 14.20 -2.16
N GLY A 150 -3.59 15.28 -1.43
CA GLY A 150 -4.44 16.37 -1.89
C GLY A 150 -3.87 17.07 -3.14
N VAL A 151 -2.58 17.42 -3.11
CA VAL A 151 -1.90 17.98 -4.29
C VAL A 151 -1.92 16.98 -5.46
N GLY A 152 -1.62 15.71 -5.20
CA GLY A 152 -1.70 14.66 -6.22
C GLY A 152 -3.09 14.52 -6.83
N PHE A 153 -4.14 14.61 -6.02
CA PHE A 153 -5.53 14.54 -6.45
C PHE A 153 -5.90 15.70 -7.38
N ILE A 154 -5.51 16.93 -7.03
CA ILE A 154 -5.71 18.12 -7.87
C ILE A 154 -4.96 17.97 -9.19
N LEU A 155 -3.69 17.56 -9.14
CA LEU A 155 -2.88 17.37 -10.35
C LEU A 155 -3.49 16.32 -11.29
N VAL A 156 -4.03 15.21 -10.75
CA VAL A 156 -4.69 14.19 -11.55
C VAL A 156 -5.99 14.72 -12.17
N ILE A 157 -6.77 15.53 -11.45
CA ILE A 157 -8.00 16.10 -12.02
C ILE A 157 -7.69 17.04 -13.18
N GLU A 158 -6.73 17.94 -12.98
CA GLU A 158 -6.37 19.01 -13.93
C GLU A 158 -5.58 18.51 -15.14
N PHE A 159 -4.52 17.72 -14.90
CA PHE A 159 -3.58 17.33 -15.96
C PHE A 159 -3.93 16.00 -16.62
N LEU A 160 -4.62 15.09 -15.91
CA LEU A 160 -4.96 13.78 -16.45
C LEU A 160 -6.31 13.83 -17.17
N ASN A 161 -6.32 14.33 -18.40
CA ASN A 161 -7.47 14.29 -19.31
C ASN A 161 -7.42 13.05 -20.22
N LEU A 162 -7.58 11.86 -19.65
CA LEU A 162 -7.88 10.67 -20.46
C LEU A 162 -9.36 10.66 -20.84
N LYS A 163 -9.65 10.41 -22.13
CA LYS A 163 -11.00 10.14 -22.63
C LYS A 163 -11.65 9.04 -21.77
N SER A 164 -12.84 9.30 -21.25
CA SER A 164 -13.64 8.27 -20.56
C SER A 164 -13.93 7.13 -21.52
N VAL A 165 -13.66 5.89 -21.13
CA VAL A 165 -14.06 4.72 -21.92
C VAL A 165 -15.59 4.62 -21.86
N PRO A 166 -16.34 4.80 -22.97
CA PRO A 166 -17.80 4.71 -22.94
C PRO A 166 -18.25 3.30 -22.52
N GLY A 167 -19.35 3.20 -21.75
CA GLY A 167 -19.96 1.91 -21.36
C GLY A 167 -20.46 1.86 -19.92
N SER A 168 -21.58 1.13 -19.71
CA SER A 168 -22.34 1.02 -18.46
C SER A 168 -21.54 0.39 -17.31
N PHE A 169 -21.80 0.82 -16.07
CA PHE A 169 -21.03 0.45 -14.85
C PHE A 169 -21.12 -1.05 -14.50
N VAL A 170 -22.29 -1.67 -14.69
CA VAL A 170 -22.58 -3.05 -14.21
C VAL A 170 -21.90 -4.15 -15.04
N PRO A 171 -21.94 -4.13 -16.39
CA PRO A 171 -21.23 -5.13 -17.20
C PRO A 171 -19.71 -5.05 -17.04
N LYS A 172 -19.20 -3.83 -16.84
CA LYS A 172 -17.79 -3.54 -16.56
C LYS A 172 -17.32 -4.13 -15.23
N LEU A 173 -18.15 -4.08 -14.19
CA LEU A 173 -17.81 -4.72 -12.91
C LEU A 173 -17.71 -6.24 -13.03
N LEU A 174 -18.50 -6.87 -13.92
CA LEU A 174 -18.52 -8.32 -14.13
C LEU A 174 -17.33 -8.85 -14.96
N THR A 175 -16.64 -7.99 -15.72
CA THR A 175 -15.42 -8.37 -16.45
C THR A 175 -14.16 -8.36 -15.58
N VAL A 176 -14.24 -7.81 -14.37
CA VAL A 176 -13.13 -7.84 -13.42
C VAL A 176 -13.02 -9.25 -12.85
N ASP A 177 -11.80 -9.81 -12.85
CA ASP A 177 -11.53 -11.13 -12.28
C ASP A 177 -11.49 -11.08 -10.74
N TRP A 178 -12.68 -11.06 -10.15
CA TRP A 178 -12.86 -11.06 -8.69
C TRP A 178 -12.40 -12.38 -8.05
N VAL A 179 -12.47 -13.49 -8.80
CA VAL A 179 -12.06 -14.81 -8.31
C VAL A 179 -10.54 -14.86 -8.20
N GLY A 180 -9.83 -14.43 -9.25
CA GLY A 180 -8.38 -14.29 -9.24
C GLY A 180 -7.90 -13.31 -8.17
N ALA A 181 -8.57 -12.15 -8.03
CA ALA A 181 -8.26 -11.20 -6.97
C ALA A 181 -8.42 -11.81 -5.57
N PHE A 182 -9.52 -12.55 -5.32
CA PHE A 182 -9.74 -13.21 -4.04
C PHE A 182 -8.72 -14.33 -3.79
N LEU A 183 -8.42 -15.17 -4.78
CA LEU A 183 -7.42 -16.23 -4.69
C LEU A 183 -6.02 -15.68 -4.40
N LEU A 184 -5.60 -14.63 -5.10
CA LEU A 184 -4.33 -13.94 -4.81
C LEU A 184 -4.31 -13.33 -3.43
N THR A 185 -5.42 -12.74 -2.98
CA THR A 185 -5.54 -12.22 -1.62
C THR A 185 -5.35 -13.33 -0.59
N ALA A 186 -6.07 -14.44 -0.76
CA ALA A 186 -6.02 -15.57 0.15
C ALA A 186 -4.62 -16.22 0.15
N SER A 187 -4.05 -16.45 -1.03
CA SER A 187 -2.70 -17.02 -1.19
C SER A 187 -1.63 -16.13 -0.57
N ALA A 188 -1.58 -14.84 -0.91
CA ALA A 188 -0.59 -13.91 -0.38
C ALA A 188 -0.70 -13.77 1.15
N THR A 189 -1.93 -13.70 1.69
CA THR A 189 -2.18 -13.63 3.13
C THR A 189 -1.72 -14.90 3.83
N SER A 190 -2.00 -16.06 3.23
CA SER A 190 -1.63 -17.38 3.75
C SER A 190 -0.11 -17.57 3.78
N LEU A 191 0.59 -17.20 2.70
CA LEU A 191 2.05 -17.20 2.62
C LEU A 191 2.67 -16.27 3.67
N LEU A 192 2.17 -15.03 3.77
CA LEU A 192 2.68 -14.06 4.74
C LEU A 192 2.44 -14.48 6.19
N LEU A 193 1.32 -15.14 6.50
CA LEU A 193 1.06 -15.72 7.82
C LEU A 193 2.06 -16.83 8.16
N ALA A 194 2.29 -17.77 7.24
CA ALA A 194 3.27 -18.84 7.43
C ALA A 194 4.69 -18.29 7.67
N LEU A 195 5.14 -17.36 6.83
CA LEU A 195 6.44 -16.70 6.96
C LEU A 195 6.56 -15.90 8.24
N SER A 196 5.49 -15.23 8.69
CA SER A 196 5.50 -14.43 9.92
C SER A 196 5.45 -15.27 11.19
N TRP A 197 4.87 -16.47 11.14
CA TRP A 197 4.77 -17.37 12.30
C TRP A 197 6.00 -18.26 12.46
N GLY A 198 6.69 -18.56 11.36
CA GLY A 198 7.89 -19.37 11.31
C GLY A 198 8.95 -18.90 12.30
N ASN A 199 9.13 -19.66 13.38
CA ASN A 199 10.10 -19.43 14.45
C ASN A 199 9.84 -18.21 15.36
N ILE A 200 8.70 -17.52 15.22
CA ILE A 200 8.32 -16.39 16.09
C ILE A 200 7.18 -16.79 17.03
N MET A 201 6.09 -17.36 16.49
CA MET A 201 4.95 -17.85 17.29
C MET A 201 4.84 -19.38 17.29
N TYR A 202 5.23 -20.03 16.20
CA TYR A 202 5.16 -21.49 16.06
C TYR A 202 6.41 -22.04 15.37
N PRO A 203 6.89 -23.25 15.72
CA PRO A 203 7.96 -23.91 15.00
C PRO A 203 7.61 -24.11 13.52
N TRP A 204 8.62 -24.09 12.63
CA TRP A 204 8.43 -24.38 11.20
C TRP A 204 7.84 -25.76 10.92
N SER A 205 8.06 -26.71 11.83
CA SER A 205 7.51 -28.07 11.78
C SER A 205 6.04 -28.16 12.20
N SER A 206 5.44 -27.07 12.70
CA SER A 206 4.03 -27.07 13.11
C SER A 206 3.11 -27.03 11.90
N TRP A 207 2.04 -27.83 11.93
CA TRP A 207 0.97 -27.82 10.93
C TRP A 207 0.38 -26.42 10.71
N ARG A 208 0.38 -25.58 11.76
CA ARG A 208 -0.11 -24.19 11.72
C ARG A 208 0.73 -23.27 10.83
N THR A 209 1.99 -23.64 10.56
CA THR A 209 2.91 -22.90 9.70
C THR A 209 2.96 -23.51 8.29
N ILE A 210 2.89 -24.84 8.20
CA ILE A 210 2.98 -25.57 6.93
C ILE A 210 1.69 -25.44 6.11
N VAL A 211 0.52 -25.53 6.75
CA VAL A 211 -0.78 -25.46 6.03
C VAL A 211 -0.95 -24.12 5.31
N PRO A 212 -0.72 -22.95 5.94
CA PRO A 212 -0.79 -21.68 5.23
C PRO A 212 0.31 -21.50 4.17
N LEU A 213 1.48 -22.11 4.38
CA LEU A 213 2.59 -22.06 3.42
C LEU A 213 2.22 -22.79 2.12
N VAL A 214 1.69 -24.00 2.24
CA VAL A 214 1.31 -24.85 1.10
C VAL A 214 0.06 -24.31 0.41
N LEU A 215 -0.95 -23.87 1.16
CA LEU A 215 -2.15 -23.23 0.59
C LEU A 215 -1.84 -21.87 -0.06
N GLY A 216 -0.78 -21.18 0.38
CA GLY A 216 -0.33 -19.96 -0.28
C GLY A 216 0.43 -20.21 -1.58
N LEU A 217 1.03 -21.39 -1.75
CA LEU A 217 1.80 -21.76 -2.94
C LEU A 217 0.96 -22.43 -4.05
N LEU A 218 -0.26 -22.89 -3.71
CA LEU A 218 -1.25 -23.46 -4.62
C LEU A 218 -2.12 -22.37 -5.25
#